data_AF-A0A933P9S1-F1
#
_entry.id   AF-A0A933P9S1-F1
#
_cell.length_a   1.000
_cell.length_b   1.000
_cell.length_c   1.000
_cell.angle_alpha   90.00
_cell.angle_beta   90.00
_cell.angle_gamma   90.00
#
_symmetry.space_group_name_H-M   'P 1'
#
loop_
_entity.id
_entity.type
_entity.pdbx_description
1 polymer ?
#
loop_
_entity_poly.entity_id
_entity_poly.type
_entity_poly.pdbx_seq_one_letter_code
_entity_poly.pdbx_strand_id
1 'polypeptide(L)'
;DPLALSLATLAALVVVGVVVTRLRRRAPRRAVELGWGCGGARVSPRMQYTATSYAEPLVRIFDAPLGVSRSVATTTADAPYVVRAMSFRQRVRDVFEEHGYRPLLRAAARVGDAGRALHNGSVHRYLAWSFATFVVVLGLAAR
;
A
#
# COMPACT_ATOMS: atom_id res chain seq x y z
N ASP A 1 21.67 15.95 30.94
CA ASP A 1 20.26 15.80 31.33
C ASP A 1 19.34 15.53 30.14
N PRO A 2 18.60 14.42 30.14
CA PRO A 2 17.68 14.06 29.05
C PRO A 2 16.56 15.11 28.85
N LEU A 3 16.17 15.82 29.90
CA LEU A 3 15.16 16.89 29.85
C LEU A 3 15.66 18.17 29.16
N ALA A 4 16.95 18.50 29.28
CA ALA A 4 17.52 19.66 28.62
C ALA A 4 17.59 19.45 27.10
N LEU A 5 17.91 18.22 26.66
CA LEU A 5 17.94 17.85 25.25
C LEU A 5 16.54 17.86 24.62
N SER A 6 15.52 17.37 25.34
CA SER A 6 14.13 17.40 24.85
C SER A 6 13.56 18.82 24.75
N LEU A 7 13.88 19.70 25.70
CA LEU A 7 13.50 21.12 25.63
C LEU A 7 14.21 21.86 24.50
N ALA A 8 15.52 21.63 24.31
CA ALA A 8 16.29 22.26 23.24
C ALA A 8 15.78 21.85 21.85
N THR A 9 15.45 20.57 21.67
CA THR A 9 14.86 20.06 20.42
C THR A 9 13.46 20.61 20.16
N LEU A 10 12.61 20.71 21.18
CA LEU A 10 11.30 21.34 21.05
C LEU A 10 11.43 22.82 20.65
N ALA A 11 12.31 23.57 21.31
CA ALA A 11 12.57 24.97 20.99
C ALA A 11 13.09 25.14 19.55
N ALA A 12 14.01 24.28 19.10
CA ALA A 12 14.50 24.28 17.74
C ALA A 12 13.38 24.00 16.72
N LEU A 13 12.50 23.03 16.99
CA LEU A 13 11.34 22.73 16.13
C LEU A 13 10.36 23.91 16.05
N VAL A 14 10.12 24.60 17.17
CA VAL A 14 9.27 25.80 17.20
C VAL A 14 9.90 26.93 16.37
N VAL A 15 11.20 27.19 16.55
CA VAL A 15 11.91 28.22 15.78
C VAL A 15 11.89 27.89 14.29
N VAL A 16 12.19 26.64 13.90
CA VAL A 16 12.12 26.18 12.51
C VAL A 16 10.69 26.33 11.97
N GLY A 17 9.67 25.94 12.73
CA GLY A 17 8.27 26.10 12.34
C GLY A 17 7.88 27.56 12.11
N VAL A 18 8.30 28.48 12.99
CA VAL A 18 8.07 29.92 12.85
C VAL A 18 8.81 30.48 11.63
N VAL A 19 10.08 30.11 11.43
CA VAL A 19 10.87 30.56 10.27
C VAL A 19 10.23 30.07 8.97
N VAL A 20 9.90 28.78 8.88
CA VAL A 20 9.27 28.19 7.68
C VAL A 20 7.93 28.86 7.40
N THR A 21 7.08 29.09 8.41
CA THR A 21 5.78 29.76 8.20
C THR A 21 5.94 31.22 7.77
N ARG A 22 6.88 31.95 8.35
CA ARG A 22 7.20 33.34 7.94
C ARG A 22 7.75 33.39 6.51
N LEU A 23 8.66 32.49 6.15
CA LEU A 23 9.20 32.38 4.80
C LEU A 23 8.11 31.99 3.79
N ARG A 24 7.22 31.05 4.12
CA ARG A 24 6.07 30.70 3.26
C ARG A 24 5.09 31.86 3.04
N ARG A 25 4.91 32.73 4.04
CA ARG A 25 4.06 33.94 3.91
C ARG A 25 4.74 35.03 3.08
N ARG A 26 6.08 35.12 3.12
CA ARG A 26 6.87 36.06 2.32
C ARG A 26 7.18 35.57 0.90
N ALA A 27 7.12 34.26 0.67
CA ALA A 27 7.23 33.70 -0.66
C ALA A 27 6.15 34.37 -1.52
N PRO A 28 6.54 35.12 -2.58
CA PRO A 28 5.55 35.73 -3.44
C PRO A 28 4.66 34.60 -3.93
N ARG A 29 3.35 34.73 -3.70
CA ARG A 29 2.38 34.00 -4.51
C ARG A 29 2.58 34.56 -5.91
N ARG A 30 3.54 34.01 -6.66
CA ARG A 30 3.58 34.18 -8.11
C ARG A 30 2.26 33.60 -8.57
N ALA A 31 1.26 34.48 -8.68
CA ALA A 31 0.24 34.32 -9.67
C ALA A 31 1.04 34.26 -10.97
N VAL A 32 1.32 33.03 -11.41
CA VAL A 32 1.89 32.81 -12.74
C VAL A 32 0.83 33.39 -13.65
N GLU A 33 1.08 34.60 -14.17
CA GLU A 33 0.01 35.35 -14.82
C GLU A 33 -0.54 34.62 -16.05
N LEU A 34 0.23 33.73 -16.67
CA LEU A 34 -0.19 33.09 -17.91
C LEU A 34 0.37 31.67 -18.01
N GLY A 35 -0.31 30.70 -17.39
CA GLY A 35 -0.33 29.34 -17.90
C GLY A 35 -1.63 29.18 -18.67
N TRP A 36 -1.57 29.11 -19.99
CA TRP A 36 -2.74 28.88 -20.85
C TRP A 36 -3.48 27.62 -20.36
N GLY A 37 -4.63 27.80 -19.69
CA GLY A 37 -5.46 26.71 -19.16
C GLY A 37 -6.29 26.00 -20.23
N CYS A 38 -5.83 26.04 -21.48
CA CYS A 38 -6.54 25.54 -22.67
C CYS A 38 -7.96 26.10 -22.84
N GLY A 39 -8.20 27.35 -22.45
CA GLY A 39 -9.54 27.98 -22.45
C GLY A 39 -10.39 27.63 -21.22
N GLY A 40 -9.86 26.87 -20.25
CA GLY A 40 -10.50 26.54 -18.98
C GLY A 40 -10.01 27.38 -17.79
N ALA A 41 -10.21 26.86 -16.58
CA ALA A 41 -9.83 27.53 -15.34
C ALA A 41 -8.31 27.78 -15.24
N ARG A 42 -7.92 28.82 -14.49
CA ARG A 42 -6.52 29.16 -14.22
C ARG A 42 -5.75 27.97 -13.64
N VAL A 43 -4.52 27.77 -14.11
CA VAL A 43 -3.61 26.73 -13.60
C VAL A 43 -3.38 26.94 -12.10
N SER A 44 -3.61 25.89 -11.31
CA SER A 44 -3.42 25.91 -9.85
C SER A 44 -2.23 25.03 -9.45
N PRO A 45 -1.64 25.23 -8.25
CA PRO A 45 -0.56 24.35 -7.75
C PRO A 45 -0.92 22.86 -7.73
N ARG A 46 -2.21 22.50 -7.70
CA ARG A 46 -2.68 21.11 -7.79
C ARG A 46 -2.48 20.47 -9.16
N MET A 47 -2.28 21.26 -10.21
CA MET A 47 -2.06 20.81 -11.58
C MET A 47 -0.57 20.60 -11.91
N GLN A 48 0.32 20.76 -10.92
CA GLN A 48 1.74 20.47 -11.12
C GLN A 48 1.95 18.97 -11.33
N TYR A 49 2.90 18.63 -12.21
CA TYR A 49 3.32 17.25 -12.39
C TYR A 49 3.88 16.70 -11.07
N THR A 50 3.36 15.56 -10.66
CA THR A 50 3.79 14.85 -9.44
C THR A 50 4.66 13.65 -9.81
N ALA A 51 5.35 13.07 -8.83
CA ALA A 51 6.06 11.81 -9.03
C ALA A 51 5.17 10.72 -9.66
N THR A 52 3.88 10.68 -9.30
CA THR A 52 2.89 9.77 -9.89
C THR A 52 2.69 10.02 -11.38
N SER A 53 2.66 11.29 -11.81
CA SER A 53 2.53 11.66 -13.23
C SER A 53 3.75 11.26 -14.04
N TYR A 54 4.95 11.35 -13.47
CA TYR A 54 6.19 10.89 -14.13
C TYR A 54 6.28 9.37 -14.21
N ALA A 55 5.83 8.65 -13.18
CA ALA A 55 5.81 7.20 -13.17
C ALA A 55 4.69 6.58 -14.03
N GLU A 56 3.66 7.36 -14.37
CA GLU A 56 2.46 6.93 -15.06
C GLU A 56 2.71 6.05 -16.30
N PRO A 57 3.62 6.39 -17.24
CA PRO A 57 3.85 5.57 -18.43
C PRO A 57 4.40 4.18 -18.09
N LEU A 58 5.36 4.11 -17.17
CA LEU A 58 5.94 2.85 -16.72
C LEU A 58 4.91 2.00 -15.99
N VAL A 59 4.17 2.61 -15.05
CA VAL A 59 3.10 1.93 -14.31
C VAL A 59 2.00 1.42 -15.23
N ARG A 60 1.73 2.14 -16.33
CA ARG A 60 0.74 1.73 -17.34
C ARG A 60 1.19 0.51 -18.15
N ILE A 61 2.48 0.42 -18.50
CA ILE A 61 3.03 -0.76 -19.20
C ILE A 61 2.97 -2.01 -18.29
N PHE A 62 3.15 -1.81 -16.99
CA PHE A 62 3.18 -2.89 -16.00
C PHE A 62 1.91 -2.96 -15.14
N ASP A 63 0.75 -2.51 -15.64
CA ASP A 63 -0.46 -2.39 -14.81
C ASP A 63 -0.95 -3.75 -14.28
N ALA A 64 -0.91 -4.79 -15.12
CA ALA A 64 -1.35 -6.14 -14.83
C ALA A 64 -0.49 -6.81 -13.75
N PRO A 65 0.85 -6.88 -13.87
CA PRO A 65 1.68 -7.46 -12.81
C PRO A 65 1.70 -6.62 -11.53
N LEU A 66 1.53 -5.29 -11.61
CA LEU A 66 1.49 -4.40 -10.44
C LEU A 66 0.10 -4.29 -9.79
N GLY A 67 -0.94 -4.89 -10.39
CA GLY A 67 -2.30 -4.82 -9.87
C GLY A 67 -2.83 -3.39 -9.73
N VAL A 68 -2.50 -2.53 -10.69
CA VAL A 68 -2.87 -1.10 -10.64
C VAL A 68 -4.30 -0.92 -11.11
N SER A 69 -5.12 -0.24 -10.32
CA SER A 69 -6.50 0.11 -10.66
C SER A 69 -6.67 1.63 -10.70
N ARG A 70 -7.21 2.15 -11.80
CA ARG A 70 -7.43 3.59 -12.01
C ARG A 70 -8.92 3.85 -12.25
N SER A 71 -9.42 4.89 -11.60
CA SER A 71 -10.79 5.37 -11.78
C SER A 71 -10.78 6.86 -12.06
N VAL A 72 -11.46 7.25 -13.13
CA VAL A 72 -11.63 8.64 -13.55
C VAL A 72 -13.13 8.90 -13.59
N ALA A 73 -13.61 9.80 -12.73
CA ALA A 73 -15.00 10.25 -12.78
C ALA A 73 -15.01 11.71 -13.21
N THR A 74 -15.71 11.97 -14.31
CA THR A 74 -15.82 13.28 -14.95
C THR A 74 -17.27 13.72 -14.93
N THR A 75 -17.51 14.96 -14.52
CA THR A 75 -18.82 15.61 -14.56
C THR A 75 -18.79 16.67 -15.65
N THR A 76 -19.64 16.55 -16.65
CA THR A 76 -19.81 17.52 -17.73
C THR A 76 -20.80 18.63 -17.33
N ALA A 77 -20.64 19.81 -17.91
CA ALA A 77 -21.63 20.89 -17.86
C ALA A 77 -22.70 20.68 -18.95
N ASP A 78 -23.53 21.68 -19.20
CA ASP A 78 -24.65 21.63 -20.16
C ASP A 78 -24.23 21.32 -21.60
N ALA A 79 -22.93 21.39 -21.91
CA ALA A 79 -22.35 20.91 -23.16
C ALA A 79 -21.51 19.64 -22.93
N PRO A 80 -21.61 18.63 -23.81
CA PRO A 80 -21.00 17.31 -23.63
C PRO A 80 -19.46 17.32 -23.55
N TYR A 81 -18.82 18.40 -24.00
CA TYR A 81 -17.36 18.53 -24.04
C TYR A 81 -16.81 19.49 -22.98
N VAL A 82 -17.67 20.10 -22.16
CA VAL A 82 -17.24 21.04 -21.12
C VAL A 82 -17.19 20.31 -19.78
N VAL A 83 -15.98 20.03 -19.29
CA VAL A 83 -15.78 19.37 -18.00
C VAL A 83 -15.94 20.37 -16.86
N ARG A 84 -16.90 20.14 -15.97
CA ARG A 84 -17.12 20.93 -14.75
C ARG A 84 -16.27 20.43 -13.59
N ALA A 85 -16.13 19.13 -13.44
CA ALA A 85 -15.34 18.51 -12.37
C ALA A 85 -14.72 17.20 -12.85
N MET A 86 -13.53 16.89 -12.35
CA MET A 86 -12.83 15.64 -12.61
C MET A 86 -12.24 15.12 -11.30
N SER A 87 -12.44 13.84 -11.03
CA SER A 87 -11.79 13.15 -9.91
C SER A 87 -10.99 11.97 -10.43
N PHE A 88 -9.72 11.93 -10.05
CA PHE A 88 -8.80 10.86 -10.39
C PHE A 88 -8.44 10.09 -9.11
N ARG A 89 -8.57 8.77 -9.13
CA ARG A 89 -8.09 7.89 -8.06
C ARG A 89 -7.34 6.71 -8.67
N GLN A 90 -6.13 6.49 -8.17
CA GLN A 90 -5.29 5.34 -8.49
C GLN A 90 -5.02 4.55 -7.20
N ARG A 91 -5.16 3.23 -7.27
CA ARG A 91 -4.78 2.30 -6.21
C ARG A 91 -3.82 1.27 -6.79
N VAL A 92 -2.76 0.97 -6.04
CA VAL A 92 -1.83 -0.11 -6.35
C VAL A 92 -2.11 -1.21 -5.33
N ARG A 93 -2.43 -2.41 -5.81
CA ARG A 93 -2.69 -3.57 -4.96
C ARG A 93 -1.45 -4.43 -4.87
N ASP A 94 -1.15 -4.99 -3.70
CA ASP A 94 -0.07 -5.96 -3.58
C ASP A 94 -0.52 -7.32 -4.13
N VAL A 95 -0.18 -7.57 -5.39
CA VAL A 95 -0.55 -8.81 -6.09
C VAL A 95 0.11 -10.02 -5.45
N PHE A 96 1.37 -9.90 -5.01
CA PHE A 96 2.13 -10.99 -4.40
C PHE A 96 1.60 -11.33 -3.02
N GLU A 97 1.23 -10.33 -2.22
CA GLU A 97 0.63 -10.58 -0.93
C GLU A 97 -0.71 -11.31 -1.08
N GLU A 98 -1.56 -10.84 -1.97
CA GLU A 98 -2.92 -11.37 -2.10
C GLU A 98 -2.98 -12.75 -2.76
N HIS A 99 -2.16 -13.00 -3.78
CA HIS A 99 -2.20 -14.25 -4.55
C HIS A 99 -1.10 -15.25 -4.16
N GLY A 100 -0.07 -14.83 -3.43
CA GLY A 100 1.03 -15.70 -2.99
C GLY A 100 1.03 -15.91 -1.48
N TYR A 101 1.31 -14.86 -0.71
CA TYR A 101 1.51 -14.98 0.75
C TYR A 101 0.24 -15.38 1.48
N ARG A 102 -0.89 -14.70 1.25
CA ARG A 102 -2.15 -15.00 1.94
C ARG A 102 -2.64 -16.43 1.73
N PRO A 103 -2.71 -17.00 0.51
CA PRO A 103 -3.14 -18.38 0.35
C PRO A 103 -2.16 -19.36 0.98
N LEU A 104 -0.84 -19.11 0.90
CA LEU A 104 0.16 -19.94 1.57
C LEU A 104 -0.01 -19.94 3.09
N LEU A 105 -0.19 -18.76 3.70
CA LEU A 105 -0.43 -18.64 5.14
C LEU A 105 -1.73 -19.32 5.56
N ARG A 106 -2.80 -19.20 4.75
CA ARG A 106 -4.07 -19.91 5.00
C ARG A 106 -3.88 -21.43 4.92
N ALA A 107 -3.10 -21.93 3.96
CA ALA A 107 -2.80 -23.35 3.85
C ALA A 107 -2.00 -23.84 5.06
N ALA A 108 -0.96 -23.11 5.45
CA ALA A 108 -0.17 -23.42 6.64
C ALA A 108 -1.01 -23.42 7.92
N ALA A 109 -1.91 -22.44 8.08
CA ALA A 109 -2.84 -22.39 9.21
C ALA A 109 -3.76 -23.62 9.26
N ARG A 110 -4.34 -24.04 8.12
CA ARG A 110 -5.17 -25.25 8.04
C ARG A 110 -4.40 -26.51 8.42
N VAL A 111 -3.14 -26.64 7.98
CA VAL A 111 -2.28 -27.76 8.38
C VAL A 111 -2.01 -27.72 9.89
N GLY A 112 -1.74 -26.53 10.44
CA GLY A 112 -1.57 -26.36 11.89
C GLY A 112 -2.82 -26.74 12.68
N ASP A 113 -4.00 -26.34 12.23
CA ASP A 113 -5.27 -26.68 12.88
C ASP A 113 -5.58 -28.19 12.79
N ALA A 114 -5.28 -28.83 11.66
CA ALA A 114 -5.37 -30.28 11.51
C ALA A 114 -4.40 -31.00 12.46
N GLY A 115 -3.18 -30.47 12.62
CA GLY A 115 -2.20 -30.96 13.58
C GLY A 115 -2.71 -30.89 15.03
N ARG A 116 -3.34 -29.77 15.42
CA ARG A 116 -3.98 -29.66 16.75
C ARG A 116 -5.07 -30.71 16.95
N ALA A 117 -5.89 -30.99 15.93
CA ALA A 117 -6.91 -32.02 16.01
C ALA A 117 -6.34 -33.44 16.13
N LEU A 118 -5.15 -33.69 15.56
CA LEU A 118 -4.43 -34.95 15.70
C LEU A 118 -3.97 -35.17 17.15
N HIS A 119 -3.44 -34.13 17.77
CA HIS A 119 -2.95 -34.11 19.16
C HIS A 119 -4.06 -33.93 20.20
N ASN A 120 -5.25 -34.46 19.95
CA ASN A 120 -6.37 -34.39 20.88
C ASN A 120 -6.24 -35.44 22.00
N GLY A 121 -5.34 -35.22 22.98
CA GLY A 121 -5.30 -35.81 24.33
C GLY A 121 -5.42 -37.34 24.54
N SER A 122 -5.63 -38.13 23.48
CA SER A 122 -6.04 -39.53 23.55
C SER A 122 -4.85 -40.44 23.35
N VAL A 123 -4.51 -41.20 24.40
CA VAL A 123 -3.40 -42.15 24.43
C VAL A 123 -3.52 -43.20 23.31
N HIS A 124 -4.73 -43.67 23.02
CA HIS A 124 -4.99 -44.66 21.97
C HIS A 124 -4.57 -44.17 20.58
N ARG A 125 -4.77 -42.88 20.30
CA ARG A 125 -4.45 -42.28 19.00
C ARG A 125 -2.92 -42.18 18.83
N TYR A 126 -2.20 -41.86 19.89
CA TYR A 126 -0.72 -41.87 19.89
C TYR A 126 -0.16 -43.26 19.64
N LEU A 127 -0.66 -44.28 20.35
CA LEU A 127 -0.24 -45.67 20.17
C LEU A 127 -0.46 -46.15 18.72
N ALA A 128 -1.61 -45.83 18.13
CA ALA A 128 -1.92 -46.17 16.75
C ALA A 128 -0.93 -45.53 15.76
N TRP A 129 -0.63 -44.24 15.93
CA TRP A 129 0.36 -43.54 15.09
C TRP A 129 1.76 -44.12 15.25
N SER A 130 2.22 -44.37 16.48
CA SER A 130 3.53 -44.98 16.72
C SER A 130 3.64 -46.37 16.09
N PHE A 131 2.63 -47.22 16.24
CA PHE A 131 2.59 -48.54 15.59
C PHE A 131 2.62 -48.42 14.07
N ALA A 132 1.82 -47.53 13.48
CA ALA A 132 1.81 -47.30 12.04
C ALA A 132 3.18 -46.80 11.53
N THR A 133 3.83 -45.89 12.25
CA THR A 133 5.19 -45.44 11.94
C THR A 133 6.18 -46.61 11.92
N PHE A 134 6.14 -47.50 12.92
CA PHE A 134 7.01 -48.68 12.95
C PHE A 134 6.78 -49.60 11.75
N VAL A 135 5.53 -49.92 11.41
CA VAL A 135 5.20 -50.77 10.25
C VAL A 135 5.72 -50.15 8.95
N VAL A 136 5.53 -48.85 8.75
CA VAL A 136 5.99 -48.13 7.55
C VAL A 136 7.51 -48.15 7.44
N VAL A 137 8.22 -47.80 8.52
CA VAL A 137 9.68 -47.78 8.54
C VAL A 137 10.25 -49.18 8.30
N LEU A 138 9.69 -50.19 8.96
CA LEU A 138 10.15 -51.57 8.80
C LEU A 138 9.90 -52.08 7.38
N GLY A 139 8.74 -51.77 6.79
CA GLY A 139 8.42 -52.13 5.41
C GLY A 139 9.28 -51.40 4.36
N LEU A 140 9.70 -50.17 4.63
CA LEU A 140 10.66 -49.43 3.80
C LEU A 140 12.08 -49.97 3.93
N ALA A 141 12.50 -50.37 5.13
CA ALA A 141 13.82 -50.94 5.38
C ALA A 141 13.96 -52.40 4.93
N ALA A 142 12.84 -53.13 4.83
CA ALA A 142 12.78 -54.50 4.33
C ALA A 142 12.66 -54.58 2.79
N ARG A 143 12.62 -53.44 2.10
CA ARG A 143 12.81 -53.33 0.64
C ARG A 143 14.28 -53.14 0.31
#